data_AF-W7CY83-F1
#
_entry.id   AF-W7CY83-F1
#
_cell.length_a   1.000
_cell.length_b   1.000
_cell.length_c   1.000
_cell.angle_alpha   90.00
_cell.angle_beta   90.00
_cell.angle_gamma   90.00
#
_symmetry.space_group_name_H-M   'P 1'
#
loop_
_entity.id
_entity.type
_entity.pdbx_description
1 polymer ?
#
loop_
_entity_poly.entity_id
_entity_poly.type
_entity_poly.pdbx_seq_one_letter_code
_entity_poly.pdbx_strand_id
1 'polypeptide(L)'
;MITGAAQMDGGILVVSAADGPMPQTREHILLSRQVGVPYIVVFLNKCDMVDDEELLELVEMEVRDLLSEYEFPGDDIPVIKGSALKALEGDAAWEEKIYELMDAVDSYIPTPERDKAKPFMMPVEDVFSITGRGTVATGRVERGEVRVGDEIEIIGIETETSKTTVTGVEMFRKLLDYAEAGDNIGALLRGVSREEIQRGQVLAKPGSITPHTNFKAETYVLSKEEGGRHTPFFNNYRPQFYFRTTDVTGIVTLPEGTEMVMPGDNVELTVELIAPIAIEDGTKFSIR
;
A
#
# COMPACT_ATOMS: atom_id res chain seq x y z
N MET A 1 -5.92 4.26 -5.68
CA MET A 1 -4.44 4.23 -5.70
C MET A 1 -3.88 4.03 -4.29
N ILE A 2 -4.27 4.85 -3.32
CA ILE A 2 -3.75 4.83 -1.94
C ILE A 2 -3.89 3.47 -1.24
N THR A 3 -4.99 2.74 -1.44
CA THR A 3 -5.20 1.45 -0.76
C THR A 3 -4.34 0.30 -1.30
N GLY A 4 -3.91 0.38 -2.56
CA GLY A 4 -2.96 -0.60 -3.14
C GLY A 4 -1.50 -0.17 -2.96
N ALA A 5 -1.23 1.12 -2.76
CA ALA A 5 0.13 1.66 -2.63
C ALA A 5 0.83 1.22 -1.33
N ALA A 6 0.07 1.03 -0.24
CA ALA A 6 0.59 0.53 1.05
C ALA A 6 1.20 -0.88 1.00
N GLN A 7 1.03 -1.59 -0.13
CA GLN A 7 1.56 -2.93 -0.33
C GLN A 7 2.56 -3.00 -1.49
N MET A 8 3.07 -1.87 -2.01
CA MET A 8 4.02 -1.91 -3.13
C MET A 8 5.45 -2.07 -2.62
N ASP A 9 6.13 -3.14 -3.06
CA ASP A 9 7.57 -3.31 -2.81
C ASP A 9 8.40 -2.35 -3.69
N GLY A 10 7.80 -1.85 -4.76
CA GLY A 10 8.34 -0.79 -5.61
C GLY A 10 7.28 -0.26 -6.57
N GLY A 11 7.50 0.94 -7.11
CA GLY A 11 6.58 1.59 -8.04
C GLY A 11 7.27 2.12 -9.30
N ILE A 12 6.52 2.20 -10.39
CA ILE A 12 6.96 2.88 -11.61
C ILE A 12 6.30 4.27 -11.66
N LEU A 13 7.09 5.32 -11.51
CA LEU A 13 6.63 6.70 -11.64
C LEU A 13 6.67 7.11 -13.11
N VAL A 14 5.50 7.26 -13.73
CA VAL A 14 5.39 7.68 -15.13
C VAL A 14 5.23 9.20 -15.18
N VAL A 15 6.18 9.88 -15.84
CA VAL A 15 6.15 11.34 -16.05
C VAL A 15 6.17 11.62 -17.53
N SER A 16 5.37 12.58 -17.98
CA SER A 16 5.36 13.02 -19.38
C SER A 16 6.56 13.92 -19.63
N ALA A 17 7.43 13.56 -20.56
CA ALA A 17 8.56 14.39 -20.97
C ALA A 17 8.10 15.73 -21.60
N ALA A 18 6.90 15.78 -22.16
CA ALA A 18 6.33 17.00 -22.75
C ALA A 18 5.72 17.95 -21.70
N ASP A 19 5.25 17.41 -20.56
CA ASP A 19 4.53 18.20 -19.54
C ASP A 19 5.39 18.45 -18.29
N GLY A 20 6.40 17.62 -18.03
CA GLY A 20 7.21 17.65 -16.81
C GLY A 20 6.45 17.18 -15.56
N PRO A 21 7.00 17.41 -14.35
CA PRO A 21 6.33 17.11 -13.10
C PRO A 21 5.08 17.96 -12.88
N MET A 22 3.94 17.32 -12.63
CA MET A 22 2.66 17.98 -12.37
C MET A 22 2.30 17.95 -10.88
N PRO A 23 1.31 18.73 -10.41
CA PRO A 23 0.85 18.66 -9.01
C PRO A 23 0.47 17.24 -8.56
N GLN A 24 -0.10 16.43 -9.46
CA GLN A 24 -0.39 15.01 -9.15
C GLN A 24 0.88 14.16 -9.02
N THR A 25 1.96 14.46 -9.76
CA THR A 25 3.25 13.79 -9.61
C THR A 25 3.80 14.00 -8.21
N ARG A 26 3.75 15.23 -7.72
CA ARG A 26 4.13 15.61 -6.35
C ARG A 26 3.30 14.85 -5.31
N GLU A 27 1.99 14.84 -5.49
CA GLU A 27 1.07 14.12 -4.59
C GLU A 27 1.36 12.61 -4.56
N HIS A 28 1.62 11.98 -5.71
CA HIS A 28 1.94 10.55 -5.77
C HIS A 28 3.28 10.21 -5.12
N ILE A 29 4.32 11.04 -5.29
CA ILE A 29 5.62 10.82 -4.64
C ILE A 29 5.46 10.94 -3.12
N LEU A 30 4.79 12.00 -2.66
CA LEU A 30 4.49 12.19 -1.23
C LEU A 30 3.71 11.01 -0.65
N LEU A 31 2.64 10.58 -1.31
CA LEU A 31 1.84 9.44 -0.87
C LEU A 31 2.66 8.15 -0.87
N SER A 32 3.51 7.93 -1.89
CA SER A 32 4.38 6.74 -1.97
C SER A 32 5.36 6.69 -0.80
N ARG A 33 5.94 7.84 -0.43
CA ARG A 33 6.78 7.96 0.77
C ARG A 33 5.99 7.63 2.03
N GLN A 34 4.80 8.22 2.19
CA GLN A 34 3.95 8.05 3.38
C GLN A 34 3.46 6.62 3.58
N VAL A 35 3.07 5.94 2.50
CA VAL A 35 2.63 4.53 2.57
C VAL A 35 3.81 3.55 2.62
N GLY A 36 5.05 4.05 2.53
CA GLY A 36 6.27 3.29 2.74
C GLY A 36 6.74 2.50 1.52
N VAL A 37 6.46 2.97 0.29
CA VAL A 37 7.03 2.38 -0.93
C VAL A 37 8.55 2.61 -0.91
N PRO A 38 9.37 1.55 -0.88
CA PRO A 38 10.81 1.70 -0.63
C PRO A 38 11.61 2.05 -1.89
N TYR A 39 11.14 1.67 -3.08
CA TYR A 39 11.85 1.85 -4.34
C TYR A 39 10.94 2.43 -5.43
N ILE A 40 11.48 3.37 -6.21
CA ILE A 40 10.81 3.95 -7.37
C ILE A 40 11.74 3.83 -8.57
N VAL A 41 11.19 3.43 -9.72
CA VAL A 41 11.83 3.56 -11.04
C VAL A 41 11.03 4.57 -11.84
N VAL A 42 11.70 5.46 -12.57
CA VAL A 42 11.02 6.51 -13.35
C VAL A 42 10.96 6.10 -14.82
N PHE A 43 9.80 6.29 -15.43
CA PHE A 43 9.65 6.23 -16.88
C PHE A 43 9.24 7.61 -17.43
N LEU A 44 10.17 8.28 -18.10
CA LEU A 44 9.91 9.51 -18.85
C LEU A 44 9.25 9.12 -20.17
N ASN A 45 7.92 9.23 -20.20
CA ASN A 45 7.08 8.84 -21.32
C ASN A 45 6.87 9.99 -22.30
N LYS A 46 6.40 9.66 -23.51
CA LYS A 46 6.14 10.60 -24.62
C LYS A 46 7.40 11.31 -25.13
N CYS A 47 8.58 10.67 -25.03
CA CYS A 47 9.80 11.20 -25.63
C CYS A 47 9.72 11.31 -27.16
N ASP A 48 8.79 10.60 -27.81
CA ASP A 48 8.51 10.75 -29.25
C ASP A 48 7.91 12.11 -29.64
N MET A 49 7.45 12.90 -28.65
CA MET A 49 6.91 14.25 -28.87
C MET A 49 7.94 15.36 -28.56
N VAL A 50 9.13 15.00 -28.11
CA VAL A 50 10.17 15.95 -27.67
C VAL A 50 11.45 15.69 -28.45
N ASP A 51 11.76 16.59 -29.38
CA ASP A 51 12.95 16.48 -30.24
C ASP A 51 14.21 17.10 -29.61
N ASP A 52 14.07 17.80 -28.49
CA ASP A 52 15.15 18.54 -27.82
C ASP A 52 15.70 17.75 -26.62
N GLU A 53 16.95 17.29 -26.73
CA GLU A 53 17.63 16.54 -25.66
C GLU A 53 17.87 17.40 -24.42
N GLU A 54 18.12 18.71 -24.57
CA GLU A 54 18.32 19.61 -23.41
C GLU A 54 17.03 19.72 -22.58
N LEU A 55 15.86 19.69 -23.23
CA LEU A 55 14.57 19.69 -22.54
C LEU A 55 14.34 18.38 -21.79
N LEU A 56 14.73 17.24 -22.38
CA LEU A 56 14.62 15.93 -21.72
C LEU A 56 15.52 15.85 -20.48
N GLU A 57 16.75 16.35 -20.57
CA GLU A 57 17.67 16.44 -19.43
C GLU A 57 17.13 17.37 -18.33
N LEU A 58 16.55 18.52 -18.70
CA LEU A 58 15.93 19.43 -17.75
C LEU A 58 14.77 18.77 -16.99
N VAL A 59 13.86 18.10 -17.71
CA VAL A 59 12.73 17.40 -17.09
C VAL A 59 13.21 16.26 -16.19
N GLU A 60 14.23 15.52 -16.60
CA GLU A 60 14.86 14.51 -15.75
C GLU A 60 15.40 15.11 -14.45
N MET A 61 16.13 16.22 -14.53
CA MET A 61 16.64 16.93 -13.35
C MET A 61 15.50 17.36 -12.41
N GLU A 62 14.43 17.95 -12.95
CA GLU A 62 13.27 18.36 -12.13
C GLU A 62 12.59 17.18 -11.43
N VAL A 63 12.50 16.01 -12.09
CA VAL A 63 11.96 14.79 -11.47
C VAL A 63 12.88 14.28 -10.36
N ARG A 64 14.20 14.28 -10.58
CA ARG A 64 15.18 13.85 -9.57
C ARG A 64 15.16 14.77 -8.35
N ASP A 65 15.11 16.08 -8.56
CA ASP A 65 14.99 17.06 -7.48
C ASP A 65 13.70 16.86 -6.68
N LEU A 66 12.57 16.62 -7.35
CA LEU A 66 11.30 16.35 -6.70
C LEU A 66 11.32 15.05 -5.89
N LEU A 67 11.97 13.99 -6.37
CA LEU A 67 12.14 12.75 -5.63
C LEU A 67 13.03 12.97 -4.39
N SER A 68 14.12 13.71 -4.53
CA SER A 68 15.02 14.09 -3.44
C SER A 68 14.31 14.96 -2.38
N GLU A 69 13.42 15.86 -2.79
CA GLU A 69 12.59 16.69 -1.89
C GLU A 69 11.78 15.81 -0.91
N TYR A 70 11.31 14.64 -1.35
CA TYR A 70 10.53 13.70 -0.55
C TYR A 70 11.35 12.49 -0.07
N GLU A 71 12.67 12.67 0.10
CA GLU A 71 13.58 11.70 0.71
C GLU A 71 13.74 10.37 -0.05
N PHE A 72 13.48 10.37 -1.35
CA PHE A 72 13.94 9.33 -2.25
C PHE A 72 15.35 9.64 -2.75
N PRO A 73 16.17 8.63 -3.10
CA PRO A 73 17.52 8.85 -3.62
C PRO A 73 17.46 9.28 -5.10
N GLY A 74 17.01 10.51 -5.36
CA GLY A 74 16.73 11.02 -6.71
C GLY A 74 17.88 10.86 -7.69
N ASP A 75 19.13 11.00 -7.24
CA ASP A 75 20.34 10.83 -8.07
C ASP A 75 20.61 9.36 -8.46
N ASP A 76 20.24 8.40 -7.60
CA ASP A 76 20.51 6.98 -7.80
C ASP A 76 19.34 6.24 -8.48
N ILE A 77 18.18 6.87 -8.58
CA ILE A 77 16.99 6.25 -9.17
C ILE A 77 17.18 6.07 -10.69
N PRO A 78 16.91 4.88 -11.25
CA PRO A 78 16.91 4.68 -12.69
C PRO A 78 15.79 5.48 -13.36
N VAL A 79 16.15 6.22 -14.41
CA VAL A 79 15.22 6.99 -15.24
C VAL A 79 15.33 6.49 -16.67
N ILE A 80 14.25 5.91 -17.20
CA ILE A 80 14.21 5.38 -18.56
C ILE A 80 13.38 6.32 -19.43
N LYS A 81 13.98 6.83 -20.51
CA LYS A 81 13.34 7.71 -21.51
C LYS A 81 12.72 6.85 -22.61
N GLY A 82 11.42 7.01 -22.87
CA GLY A 82 10.70 6.14 -23.81
C GLY A 82 9.38 6.70 -24.34
N SER A 83 8.76 5.94 -25.23
CA SER A 83 7.41 6.19 -25.75
C SER A 83 6.58 4.92 -25.63
N ALA A 84 5.67 4.88 -24.65
CA ALA A 84 4.76 3.76 -24.48
C ALA A 84 3.79 3.60 -25.67
N LEU A 85 3.43 4.71 -26.33
CA LEU A 85 2.56 4.68 -27.50
C LEU A 85 3.26 3.99 -28.67
N LYS A 86 4.48 4.43 -29.00
CA LYS A 86 5.23 3.85 -30.12
C LYS A 86 5.63 2.40 -29.87
N ALA A 87 5.98 2.06 -28.63
CA ALA A 87 6.20 0.66 -28.24
C ALA A 87 4.94 -0.19 -28.47
N LEU A 88 3.76 0.31 -28.09
CA LEU A 88 2.49 -0.40 -28.30
C LEU A 88 2.10 -0.53 -29.79
N GLU A 89 2.53 0.43 -30.62
CA GLU A 89 2.37 0.39 -32.09
C GLU A 89 3.33 -0.61 -32.77
N GLY A 90 4.28 -1.19 -32.04
CA GLY A 90 5.22 -2.20 -32.54
C GLY A 90 6.53 -1.62 -33.09
N ASP A 91 6.90 -0.39 -32.70
CA ASP A 91 8.20 0.17 -33.04
C ASP A 91 9.29 -0.43 -32.16
N ALA A 92 10.16 -1.25 -32.76
CA ALA A 92 11.20 -2.00 -32.07
C ALA A 92 12.13 -1.14 -31.20
N ALA A 93 12.44 0.09 -31.62
CA ALA A 93 13.33 0.96 -30.84
C ALA A 93 12.68 1.43 -29.53
N TRP A 94 11.36 1.60 -29.53
CA TRP A 94 10.60 1.97 -28.35
C TRP A 94 10.17 0.76 -27.51
N GLU A 95 9.96 -0.41 -28.13
CA GLU A 95 9.81 -1.67 -27.40
C GLU A 95 11.06 -1.98 -26.57
N GLU A 96 12.26 -1.74 -27.11
CA GLU A 96 13.53 -1.90 -26.38
C GLU A 96 13.57 -1.07 -25.10
N LYS A 97 12.99 0.14 -25.10
CA LYS A 97 12.88 0.99 -23.90
C LYS A 97 11.95 0.42 -22.83
N ILE A 98 10.95 -0.39 -23.20
CA ILE A 98 10.12 -1.10 -22.24
C ILE A 98 10.90 -2.26 -21.62
N TYR A 99 11.70 -2.97 -22.40
CA TYR A 99 12.59 -4.00 -21.86
C TYR A 99 13.65 -3.41 -20.93
N GLU A 100 14.27 -2.28 -21.31
CA GLU A 100 15.21 -1.53 -20.47
C GLU A 100 14.57 -1.09 -19.14
N LEU A 101 13.30 -0.65 -19.18
CA LEU A 101 12.53 -0.34 -17.97
C LEU A 101 12.34 -1.57 -17.07
N MET A 102 12.05 -2.73 -17.62
CA MET A 102 11.91 -3.97 -16.85
C MET A 102 13.24 -4.47 -16.30
N ASP A 103 14.33 -4.35 -17.07
CA ASP A 103 15.68 -4.66 -16.60
C ASP A 103 16.10 -3.75 -15.43
N ALA A 104 15.74 -2.46 -15.50
CA ALA A 104 15.95 -1.52 -14.41
C ALA A 104 15.12 -1.87 -13.16
N VAL A 105 13.86 -2.29 -13.34
CA VAL A 105 13.02 -2.79 -12.24
C VAL A 105 13.67 -4.02 -11.59
N ASP A 106 14.06 -5.02 -12.37
CA ASP A 106 14.66 -6.26 -11.87
C ASP A 106 16.00 -6.02 -11.16
N SER A 107 16.77 -5.04 -11.61
CA SER A 107 18.10 -4.73 -11.06
C SER A 107 18.05 -3.81 -9.83
N TYR A 108 17.12 -2.84 -9.82
CA TYR A 108 17.07 -1.79 -8.80
C TYR A 108 16.14 -2.12 -7.64
N ILE A 109 15.02 -2.78 -7.91
CA ILE A 109 14.06 -3.17 -6.87
C ILE A 109 14.51 -4.54 -6.34
N PRO A 110 15.09 -4.62 -5.13
CA PRO A 110 15.53 -5.90 -4.60
C PRO A 110 14.32 -6.81 -4.43
N THR A 111 14.55 -8.11 -4.62
CA THR A 111 13.53 -9.10 -4.26
C THR A 111 13.23 -8.95 -2.77
N PRO A 112 11.98 -8.61 -2.39
CA PRO A 112 11.65 -8.38 -0.99
C PRO A 112 11.86 -9.67 -0.19
N GLU A 113 12.41 -9.53 1.02
CA GLU A 113 12.47 -10.65 1.96
C GLU A 113 11.05 -11.02 2.38
N ARG A 114 10.53 -12.10 1.79
CA ARG A 114 9.22 -12.64 2.12
C ARG A 114 9.27 -13.20 3.53
N ASP A 115 8.41 -12.69 4.41
CA ASP A 115 8.37 -13.09 5.81
C ASP A 115 7.62 -14.43 6.01
N LYS A 116 8.10 -15.48 5.34
CA LYS A 116 7.45 -16.80 5.28
C LYS A 116 7.42 -17.52 6.62
N ALA A 117 8.33 -17.17 7.52
CA ALA A 117 8.44 -17.79 8.84
C ALA A 117 7.40 -17.25 9.84
N LYS A 118 6.86 -16.04 9.60
CA LYS A 118 5.82 -15.48 10.45
C LYS A 118 4.49 -16.22 10.27
N PRO A 119 3.59 -16.16 11.28
CA PRO A 119 2.23 -16.67 11.13
C PRO A 119 1.49 -16.00 9.98
N PHE A 120 0.74 -16.78 9.20
CA PHE A 120 -0.07 -16.32 8.08
C PHE A 120 -0.93 -15.11 8.45
N MET A 121 -0.90 -14.08 7.61
CA MET A 121 -1.87 -12.98 7.62
C MET A 121 -2.10 -12.48 6.20
N MET A 122 -3.36 -12.29 5.83
CA MET A 122 -3.79 -11.70 4.57
C MET A 122 -4.92 -10.68 4.83
N PRO A 123 -4.69 -9.39 4.61
CA PRO A 123 -5.73 -8.37 4.71
C PRO A 123 -6.80 -8.58 3.65
N VAL A 124 -8.07 -8.46 4.04
CA VAL A 124 -9.19 -8.60 3.10
C VAL A 124 -9.39 -7.28 2.35
N GLU A 125 -9.26 -7.33 1.04
CA GLU A 125 -9.47 -6.19 0.13
C GLU A 125 -10.87 -6.20 -0.48
N ASP A 126 -11.33 -7.38 -0.91
CA ASP A 126 -12.65 -7.58 -1.50
C ASP A 126 -13.19 -8.98 -1.20
N VAL A 127 -14.50 -9.16 -1.35
CA VAL A 127 -15.22 -10.39 -1.04
C VAL A 127 -16.22 -10.72 -2.15
N PHE A 128 -16.04 -11.88 -2.75
CA PHE A 128 -16.89 -12.42 -3.80
C PHE A 128 -17.67 -13.64 -3.31
N SER A 129 -18.89 -13.82 -3.81
CA SER A 129 -19.63 -15.07 -3.67
C SER A 129 -19.69 -15.75 -5.02
N ILE A 130 -19.10 -16.94 -5.11
CA ILE A 130 -19.05 -17.72 -6.35
C ILE A 130 -20.10 -18.84 -6.25
N THR A 131 -21.10 -18.77 -7.12
CA THR A 131 -22.19 -19.75 -7.16
C THR A 131 -21.64 -21.18 -7.27
N GLY A 132 -22.02 -22.04 -6.32
CA GLY A 132 -21.59 -23.44 -6.27
C GLY A 132 -20.19 -23.69 -5.74
N ARG A 133 -19.39 -22.66 -5.42
CA ARG A 133 -18.09 -22.81 -4.74
C ARG A 133 -18.08 -22.26 -3.32
N GLY A 134 -18.69 -21.10 -3.08
CA GLY A 134 -18.72 -20.43 -1.78
C GLY A 134 -18.13 -19.02 -1.82
N THR A 135 -17.76 -18.52 -0.64
CA THR A 135 -17.23 -17.15 -0.47
C THR A 135 -15.72 -17.12 -0.65
N VAL A 136 -15.25 -16.17 -1.46
CA VAL A 136 -13.84 -15.94 -1.76
C VAL A 136 -13.44 -14.56 -1.24
N ALA A 137 -12.46 -14.51 -0.36
CA ALA A 137 -11.84 -13.26 0.07
C ALA A 137 -10.55 -13.05 -0.71
N THR A 138 -10.35 -11.85 -1.25
CA THR A 138 -9.14 -11.50 -2.01
C THR A 138 -8.25 -10.54 -1.24
N GLY A 139 -6.95 -10.68 -1.43
CA GLY A 139 -5.94 -9.77 -0.92
C GLY A 139 -4.52 -10.28 -1.16
N ARG A 140 -3.54 -9.44 -0.85
CA ARG A 140 -2.13 -9.84 -0.80
C ARG A 140 -1.82 -10.51 0.52
N VAL A 141 -1.13 -11.65 0.49
CA VAL A 141 -0.59 -12.27 1.72
C VAL A 141 0.49 -11.34 2.28
N GLU A 142 0.25 -10.74 3.44
CA GLU A 142 1.18 -9.79 4.08
C GLU A 142 2.39 -10.54 4.65
N ARG A 143 2.16 -11.72 5.23
CA ARG A 143 3.20 -12.56 5.85
C ARG A 143 2.78 -14.02 5.98
N GLY A 144 3.76 -14.89 6.17
CA GLY A 144 3.57 -16.33 6.36
C GLY A 144 3.15 -17.08 5.09
N GLU A 145 2.58 -18.26 5.30
CA GLU A 145 2.11 -19.17 4.26
C GLU A 145 0.75 -19.75 4.67
N VAL A 146 -0.15 -19.93 3.70
CA VAL A 146 -1.42 -20.66 3.87
C VAL A 146 -1.54 -21.75 2.82
N ARG A 147 -2.01 -22.92 3.25
CA ARG A 147 -2.27 -24.07 2.38
C ARG A 147 -3.76 -24.37 2.29
N VAL A 148 -4.15 -25.01 1.20
CA VAL A 148 -5.49 -25.60 1.12
C VAL A 148 -5.64 -26.65 2.23
N GLY A 149 -6.67 -26.47 3.06
CA GLY A 149 -6.96 -27.30 4.23
C GLY A 149 -6.61 -26.65 5.56
N ASP A 150 -5.86 -25.53 5.57
CA ASP A 150 -5.50 -24.84 6.81
C ASP A 150 -6.72 -24.18 7.47
N GLU A 151 -6.77 -24.25 8.80
CA GLU A 151 -7.68 -23.46 9.61
C GLU A 151 -7.14 -22.04 9.80
N ILE A 152 -8.03 -21.06 9.69
CA ILE A 152 -7.73 -19.63 9.84
C ILE A 152 -8.82 -18.94 10.68
N GLU A 153 -8.49 -17.77 11.18
CA GLU A 153 -9.43 -16.85 11.83
C GLU A 153 -9.68 -15.62 10.94
N ILE A 154 -10.93 -15.15 10.95
CA ILE A 154 -11.35 -13.86 10.37
C ILE A 154 -11.41 -12.87 11.54
N ILE A 155 -10.61 -11.81 11.48
CA ILE A 155 -10.35 -10.93 12.64
C ILE A 155 -10.52 -9.46 12.23
N GLY A 156 -11.20 -8.69 13.08
CA GLY A 156 -11.39 -7.24 12.93
C GLY A 156 -12.83 -6.86 12.60
N ILE A 157 -13.12 -5.56 12.74
CA ILE A 157 -14.42 -4.88 12.63
C ILE A 157 -15.48 -5.35 13.63
N GLU A 158 -15.62 -6.67 13.79
CA GLU A 158 -16.41 -7.33 14.81
C GLU A 158 -15.53 -7.75 16.00
N THR A 159 -16.14 -7.78 17.18
CA THR A 159 -15.44 -8.14 18.42
C THR A 159 -15.15 -9.64 18.50
N GLU A 160 -16.03 -10.47 17.96
CA GLU A 160 -15.86 -11.92 17.95
C GLU A 160 -15.05 -12.35 16.73
N THR A 161 -14.04 -13.20 16.97
CA THR A 161 -13.28 -13.82 15.88
C THR A 161 -14.01 -15.08 15.41
N SER A 162 -14.15 -15.24 14.10
CA SER A 162 -14.74 -16.45 13.52
C SER A 162 -13.65 -17.35 12.94
N LYS A 163 -13.87 -18.67 13.00
CA LYS A 163 -12.93 -19.67 12.46
C LYS A 163 -13.49 -20.28 11.19
N THR A 164 -12.61 -20.53 10.23
CA THR A 164 -12.96 -21.23 8.99
C THR A 164 -11.76 -22.03 8.48
N THR A 165 -11.97 -22.77 7.40
CA THR A 165 -10.94 -23.54 6.70
C THR A 165 -10.78 -23.00 5.29
N VAL A 166 -9.54 -22.79 4.85
CA VAL A 166 -9.24 -22.48 3.45
C VAL A 166 -9.44 -23.74 2.63
N THR A 167 -10.34 -23.69 1.65
CA THR A 167 -10.69 -24.85 0.80
C THR A 167 -10.17 -24.74 -0.63
N GLY A 168 -9.62 -23.59 -0.97
CA GLY A 168 -8.99 -23.34 -2.25
C GLY A 168 -8.20 -22.04 -2.21
N VAL A 169 -7.10 -22.00 -2.96
CA VAL A 169 -6.29 -20.81 -3.18
C VAL A 169 -6.19 -20.61 -4.68
N GLU A 170 -6.52 -19.42 -5.16
CA GLU A 170 -6.53 -19.09 -6.58
C GLU A 170 -5.76 -17.80 -6.86
N MET A 171 -4.88 -17.80 -7.86
CA MET A 171 -4.18 -16.62 -8.35
C MET A 171 -4.33 -16.55 -9.87
N PHE A 172 -4.86 -15.44 -10.40
CA PHE A 172 -5.06 -15.23 -11.85
C PHE A 172 -5.73 -16.42 -12.58
N ARG A 173 -6.82 -16.96 -12.02
CA ARG A 173 -7.57 -18.12 -12.56
C ARG A 173 -6.80 -19.45 -12.55
N LYS A 174 -5.69 -19.53 -11.81
CA LYS A 174 -4.93 -20.77 -11.57
C LYS A 174 -5.14 -21.21 -10.13
N LEU A 175 -5.46 -22.49 -9.97
CA LEU A 175 -5.54 -23.12 -8.64
C LEU A 175 -4.12 -23.39 -8.14
N LEU A 176 -3.89 -23.07 -6.88
CA LEU A 176 -2.63 -23.30 -6.17
C LEU A 176 -2.88 -24.18 -4.94
N ASP A 177 -1.87 -24.96 -4.55
CA ASP A 177 -1.91 -25.77 -3.32
C ASP A 177 -1.64 -24.91 -2.06
N TYR A 178 -0.93 -23.81 -2.23
CA TYR A 178 -0.56 -22.88 -1.18
C TYR A 178 -0.33 -21.47 -1.74
N ALA A 179 -0.25 -20.50 -0.84
CA ALA A 179 0.21 -19.14 -1.13
C ALA A 179 1.09 -18.63 0.01
N GLU A 180 2.02 -17.75 -0.35
CA GLU A 180 3.01 -17.20 0.56
C GLU A 180 3.05 -15.67 0.52
N ALA A 181 3.71 -15.07 1.51
CA ALA A 181 3.89 -13.63 1.60
C ALA A 181 4.29 -12.99 0.26
N GLY A 182 3.55 -11.96 -0.15
CA GLY A 182 3.70 -11.26 -1.41
C GLY A 182 2.70 -11.67 -2.50
N ASP A 183 2.10 -12.85 -2.39
CA ASP A 183 1.16 -13.38 -3.38
C ASP A 183 -0.20 -12.69 -3.29
N ASN A 184 -0.74 -12.25 -4.44
CA ASN A 184 -2.12 -11.74 -4.55
C ASN A 184 -3.07 -12.89 -4.88
N ILE A 185 -3.95 -13.26 -3.94
CA ILE A 185 -4.76 -14.47 -4.06
C ILE A 185 -6.25 -14.21 -3.79
N GLY A 186 -7.08 -15.14 -4.25
CA GLY A 186 -8.41 -15.39 -3.70
C GLY A 186 -8.40 -16.65 -2.84
N ALA A 187 -8.76 -16.52 -1.57
CA ALA A 187 -8.91 -17.63 -0.62
C ALA A 187 -10.39 -18.03 -0.52
N LEU A 188 -10.71 -19.28 -0.89
CA LEU A 188 -12.06 -19.85 -0.79
C LEU A 188 -12.31 -20.36 0.64
N LEU A 189 -13.32 -19.82 1.30
CA LEU A 189 -13.58 -20.07 2.72
C LEU A 189 -14.77 -21.03 2.93
N ARG A 190 -14.59 -22.01 3.81
CA ARG A 190 -15.63 -23.00 4.12
C ARG A 190 -16.70 -22.42 5.02
N GLY A 191 -17.95 -22.49 4.57
CA GLY A 191 -19.12 -22.21 5.41
C GLY A 191 -19.26 -20.75 5.86
N VAL A 192 -18.48 -19.84 5.27
CA VAL A 192 -18.57 -18.40 5.49
C VAL A 192 -19.46 -17.81 4.41
N SER A 193 -20.49 -17.08 4.79
CA SER A 193 -21.31 -16.28 3.89
C SER A 193 -20.63 -14.96 3.56
N ARG A 194 -21.05 -14.30 2.46
CA ARG A 194 -20.50 -13.00 2.06
C ARG A 194 -20.75 -11.90 3.12
N GLU A 195 -21.77 -12.05 3.96
CA GLU A 195 -22.14 -11.07 4.98
C GLU A 195 -21.28 -11.18 6.24
N GLU A 196 -20.67 -12.35 6.49
CA GLU A 196 -19.83 -12.64 7.65
C GLU A 196 -18.36 -12.23 7.46
N ILE A 197 -18.02 -11.69 6.29
CA ILE A 197 -16.67 -11.23 5.97
C ILE A 197 -16.72 -9.95 5.16
N GLN A 198 -15.87 -8.99 5.52
CA GLN A 198 -15.81 -7.69 4.88
C GLN A 198 -14.40 -7.13 4.81
N ARG A 199 -14.23 -6.14 3.94
CA ARG A 199 -13.03 -5.34 3.83
C ARG A 199 -12.69 -4.70 5.19
N GLY A 200 -11.41 -4.67 5.52
CA GLY A 200 -10.90 -4.17 6.80
C GLY A 200 -10.64 -5.26 7.84
N GLN A 201 -11.15 -6.47 7.61
CA GLN A 201 -10.76 -7.66 8.35
C GLN A 201 -9.46 -8.26 7.80
N VAL A 202 -8.84 -9.15 8.56
CA VAL A 202 -7.71 -9.97 8.13
C VAL A 202 -8.06 -11.44 8.26
N LEU A 203 -7.55 -12.26 7.33
CA LEU A 203 -7.45 -13.70 7.51
C LEU A 203 -6.10 -13.98 8.18
N ALA A 204 -6.09 -14.69 9.30
CA ALA A 204 -4.85 -14.95 10.03
C ALA A 204 -4.77 -16.38 10.57
N LYS A 205 -3.54 -16.84 10.83
CA LYS A 205 -3.34 -18.10 11.56
C LYS A 205 -4.01 -18.00 12.94
N PRO A 206 -4.74 -19.03 13.42
CA PRO A 206 -5.48 -18.94 14.66
C PRO A 206 -4.60 -18.54 15.85
N GLY A 207 -5.06 -17.55 16.62
CA GLY A 207 -4.36 -17.03 17.80
C GLY A 207 -3.07 -16.26 17.51
N SER A 208 -2.78 -15.90 16.25
CA SER A 208 -1.55 -15.17 15.91
C SER A 208 -1.64 -13.65 16.01
N ILE A 209 -2.85 -13.10 15.97
CA ILE A 209 -3.13 -11.68 16.17
C ILE A 209 -4.52 -11.54 16.81
N THR A 210 -4.73 -10.47 17.57
CA THR A 210 -6.01 -10.18 18.22
C THR A 210 -6.57 -8.82 17.80
N PRO A 211 -7.90 -8.64 17.83
CA PRO A 211 -8.50 -7.34 17.58
C PRO A 211 -8.32 -6.40 18.78
N HIS A 212 -7.98 -5.14 18.52
CA HIS A 212 -7.88 -4.08 19.54
C HIS A 212 -8.61 -2.81 19.10
N THR A 213 -9.17 -2.08 20.06
CA THR A 213 -9.75 -0.75 19.85
C THR A 213 -8.89 0.36 20.42
N ASN A 214 -8.05 0.07 21.41
CA ASN A 214 -7.24 1.04 22.12
C ASN A 214 -5.76 0.77 21.85
N PHE A 215 -5.02 1.79 21.46
CA PHE A 215 -3.58 1.70 21.27
C PHE A 215 -2.89 3.05 21.53
N LYS A 216 -1.59 2.98 21.73
CA LYS A 216 -0.69 4.14 21.72
C LYS A 216 0.16 4.10 20.47
N ALA A 217 0.43 5.26 19.88
CA ALA A 217 1.28 5.37 18.72
C ALA A 217 2.04 6.69 18.69
N GLU A 218 3.27 6.65 18.20
CA GLU A 218 3.98 7.84 17.76
C GLU A 218 3.47 8.23 16.38
N THR A 219 3.11 9.50 16.19
CA THR A 219 2.52 10.00 14.95
C THR A 219 3.18 11.29 14.51
N TYR A 220 3.39 11.40 13.20
CA TYR A 220 3.78 12.64 12.54
C TYR A 220 2.54 13.28 11.91
N VAL A 221 2.30 14.55 12.23
CA VAL A 221 1.21 15.33 11.64
C VAL A 221 1.80 16.15 10.50
N LEU A 222 1.32 15.91 9.27
CA LEU A 222 1.81 16.64 8.10
C LEU A 222 1.65 18.15 8.27
N SER A 223 2.68 18.89 7.87
CA SER A 223 2.68 20.34 7.77
C SER A 223 1.74 20.83 6.67
N LYS A 224 1.51 22.14 6.62
CA LYS A 224 0.72 22.76 5.55
C LYS A 224 1.40 22.61 4.19
N GLU A 225 2.72 22.72 4.18
CA GLU A 225 3.57 22.65 2.99
C GLU A 225 3.58 21.25 2.37
N GLU A 226 3.45 20.22 3.20
CA GLU A 226 3.28 18.82 2.79
C GLU A 226 1.82 18.47 2.41
N GLY A 227 0.94 19.46 2.26
CA GLY A 227 -0.47 19.22 1.93
C GLY A 227 -1.33 18.71 3.09
N GLY A 228 -0.84 18.82 4.33
CA GLY A 228 -1.55 18.47 5.54
C GLY A 228 -2.55 19.53 6.00
N ARG A 229 -2.77 19.57 7.32
CA ARG A 229 -3.74 20.50 7.91
C ARG A 229 -3.21 21.93 7.91
N HIS A 230 -4.12 22.90 7.78
CA HIS A 230 -3.80 24.32 7.93
C HIS A 230 -3.88 24.83 9.37
N THR A 231 -4.60 24.12 10.24
CA THR A 231 -4.89 24.53 11.61
C THR A 231 -4.63 23.39 12.59
N PRO A 232 -4.26 23.72 13.84
CA PRO A 232 -4.05 22.70 14.87
C PRO A 232 -5.31 21.89 15.14
N PHE A 233 -5.12 20.76 15.82
CA PHE A 233 -6.21 20.02 16.44
C PHE A 233 -5.99 19.88 17.94
N PHE A 234 -7.07 19.58 18.64
CA PHE A 234 -7.12 19.52 20.10
C PHE A 234 -7.52 18.11 20.54
N ASN A 235 -7.53 17.90 21.86
CA ASN A 235 -8.04 16.69 22.46
C ASN A 235 -9.48 16.36 21.99
N ASN A 236 -9.83 15.08 21.88
CA ASN A 236 -11.07 14.58 21.26
C ASN A 236 -11.22 14.83 19.75
N TYR A 237 -10.12 15.10 19.03
CA TYR A 237 -10.14 15.07 17.57
C TYR A 237 -10.54 13.67 17.07
N ARG A 238 -11.39 13.61 16.04
CA ARG A 238 -11.98 12.36 15.53
C ARG A 238 -11.70 12.12 14.03
N PRO A 239 -10.44 11.88 13.64
CA PRO A 239 -10.10 11.58 12.25
C PRO A 239 -10.42 10.14 11.88
N GLN A 240 -10.21 9.80 10.61
CA GLN A 240 -10.21 8.43 10.13
C GLN A 240 -8.79 7.86 10.22
N PHE A 241 -8.65 6.66 10.79
CA PHE A 241 -7.41 5.91 10.83
C PHE A 241 -7.46 4.83 9.77
N TYR A 242 -6.54 4.91 8.82
CA TYR A 242 -6.41 3.93 7.75
C TYR A 242 -5.50 2.79 8.17
N PHE A 243 -6.08 1.60 8.35
CA PHE A 243 -5.36 0.37 8.63
C PHE A 243 -5.49 -0.59 7.45
N ARG A 244 -4.36 -0.88 6.81
CA ARG A 244 -4.22 -1.84 5.70
C ARG A 244 -5.17 -1.58 4.54
N THR A 245 -6.43 -1.99 4.66
CA THR A 245 -7.45 -1.90 3.61
C THR A 245 -8.61 -0.98 3.95
N THR A 246 -8.82 -0.55 5.21
CA THR A 246 -10.01 0.20 5.64
C THR A 246 -9.70 1.43 6.48
N ASP A 247 -10.62 2.39 6.45
CA ASP A 247 -10.67 3.54 7.36
C ASP A 247 -11.58 3.21 8.57
N VAL A 248 -11.13 3.53 9.78
CA VAL A 248 -11.91 3.44 11.02
C VAL A 248 -11.78 4.74 11.80
N THR A 249 -12.91 5.35 12.17
CA THR A 249 -12.89 6.56 13.01
C THR A 249 -12.30 6.24 14.38
N GLY A 250 -11.40 7.09 14.86
CA GLY A 250 -10.84 6.99 16.21
C GLY A 250 -10.95 8.30 16.95
N ILE A 251 -10.98 8.24 18.28
CA ILE A 251 -10.94 9.41 19.16
C ILE A 251 -9.51 9.54 19.68
N VAL A 252 -8.91 10.70 19.45
CA VAL A 252 -7.55 11.01 19.90
C VAL A 252 -7.56 11.59 21.30
N THR A 253 -6.73 11.02 22.17
CA THR A 253 -6.36 11.57 23.47
C THR A 253 -4.91 12.06 23.45
N LEU A 254 -4.70 13.35 23.70
CA LEU A 254 -3.37 13.96 23.78
C LEU A 254 -2.68 13.66 25.13
N PRO A 255 -1.34 13.66 25.19
CA PRO A 255 -0.59 13.51 26.44
C PRO A 255 -0.90 14.63 27.44
N GLU A 256 -0.69 14.35 28.72
CA GLU A 256 -0.85 15.36 29.77
C GLU A 256 0.10 16.55 29.53
N GLY A 257 -0.44 17.77 29.57
CA GLY A 257 0.31 19.00 29.27
C GLY A 257 0.32 19.42 27.80
N THR A 258 -0.20 18.61 26.87
CA THR A 258 -0.35 18.99 25.46
C THR A 258 -1.77 19.48 25.18
N GLU A 259 -1.95 20.78 25.00
CA GLU A 259 -3.27 21.37 24.73
C GLU A 259 -3.70 21.24 23.25
N MET A 260 -2.73 21.35 22.33
CA MET A 260 -2.97 21.29 20.89
C MET A 260 -1.77 20.69 20.17
N VAL A 261 -2.02 20.17 18.97
CA VAL A 261 -0.99 19.65 18.06
C VAL A 261 -0.99 20.49 16.79
N MET A 262 0.17 21.02 16.42
CA MET A 262 0.35 21.84 15.22
C MET A 262 0.65 20.96 14.01
N PRO A 263 0.28 21.40 12.79
CA PRO A 263 0.81 20.79 11.56
C PRO A 263 2.34 20.82 11.57
N GLY A 264 2.99 19.69 11.30
CA GLY A 264 4.44 19.48 11.36
C GLY A 264 4.96 18.86 12.66
N ASP A 265 4.12 18.64 13.67
CA ASP A 265 4.55 18.08 14.95
C ASP A 265 4.67 16.55 14.93
N ASN A 266 5.60 16.02 15.73
CA ASN A 266 5.62 14.63 16.15
C ASN A 266 4.99 14.51 17.55
N VAL A 267 4.01 13.63 17.73
CA VAL A 267 3.27 13.48 18.99
C VAL A 267 2.89 12.03 19.26
N GLU A 268 3.00 11.61 20.52
CA GLU A 268 2.41 10.35 21.00
C GLU A 268 0.89 10.55 21.16
N LEU A 269 0.10 9.73 20.49
CA LEU A 269 -1.36 9.74 20.61
C LEU A 269 -1.83 8.45 21.30
N THR A 270 -2.79 8.59 22.22
CA THR A 270 -3.62 7.47 22.65
C THR A 270 -4.91 7.50 21.84
N VAL A 271 -5.25 6.41 21.16
CA VAL A 271 -6.38 6.35 20.23
C VAL A 271 -7.37 5.28 20.66
N GLU A 272 -8.66 5.63 20.64
CA GLU A 272 -9.78 4.71 20.80
C GLU A 272 -10.60 4.63 19.50
N LEU A 273 -10.54 3.48 18.82
CA LEU A 273 -11.28 3.20 17.58
C LEU A 273 -12.73 2.84 17.85
N ILE A 274 -13.64 3.27 16.98
CA ILE A 274 -15.07 2.92 17.06
C ILE A 274 -15.37 1.45 16.75
N ALA A 275 -14.41 0.75 16.12
CA ALA A 275 -14.49 -0.67 15.79
C ALA A 275 -13.12 -1.33 16.03
N PRO A 276 -13.08 -2.59 16.48
CA PRO A 276 -11.84 -3.33 16.67
C PRO A 276 -11.09 -3.54 15.35
N ILE A 277 -9.77 -3.44 15.36
CA ILE A 277 -8.91 -3.80 14.22
C ILE A 277 -7.82 -4.75 14.67
N ALA A 278 -7.45 -5.70 13.81
CA ALA A 278 -6.30 -6.57 14.03
C ALA A 278 -5.00 -5.75 13.95
N ILE A 279 -4.47 -5.34 15.10
CA ILE A 279 -3.22 -4.59 15.22
C ILE A 279 -2.29 -5.27 16.21
N GLU A 280 -1.01 -5.03 16.03
CA GLU A 280 0.07 -5.47 16.91
C GLU A 280 1.16 -4.39 16.96
N ASP A 281 2.09 -4.51 17.90
CA ASP A 281 3.20 -3.56 18.03
C ASP A 281 3.98 -3.43 16.71
N GLY A 282 4.16 -2.20 16.24
CA GLY A 282 4.80 -1.89 14.96
C GLY A 282 3.85 -1.82 13.75
N THR A 283 2.54 -2.04 13.94
CA THR A 283 1.54 -1.85 12.87
C THR A 283 1.54 -0.39 12.42
N LYS A 284 1.81 -0.16 11.14
CA LYS A 284 1.74 1.18 10.53
C LYS A 284 0.31 1.54 10.15
N PHE A 285 -0.01 2.83 10.20
CA PHE A 285 -1.30 3.38 9.79
C PHE A 285 -1.12 4.81 9.27
N SER A 286 -2.16 5.35 8.64
CA SER A 286 -2.23 6.75 8.24
C SER A 286 -3.46 7.42 8.87
N ILE A 287 -3.37 8.72 9.17
CA ILE A 287 -4.50 9.52 9.63
C ILE A 287 -5.02 10.34 8.44
N ARG A 288 -6.34 10.28 8.20
CA ARG A 288 -7.03 10.97 7.10
C ARG A 288 -8.12 11.90 7.63
#